data_AF-X7YQC5-F1
#
_entry.id   AF-X7YQC5-F1
#
_cell.length_a   1.000
_cell.length_b   1.000
_cell.length_c   1.000
_cell.angle_alpha   90.00
_cell.angle_beta   90.00
_cell.angle_gamma   90.00
#
_symmetry.space_group_name_H-M   'P 1'
#
loop_
_entity.id
_entity.type
_entity.pdbx_description
1 polymer ?
#
loop_
_entity_poly.entity_id
_entity_poly.type
_entity_poly.pdbx_seq_one_letter_code
_entity_poly.pdbx_strand_id
1 'polypeptide(L)'
;MTADYSQIEMRIMAHLSRDEGLIEAFNTGEDLHSFVASRAFGVPIDEVTPELRRRVKAMSYGLAYGLSAYGLSQQLKISTEEAKEQMDAYFARFGGVRDYLRAVVEQARKDGYTSTVLGGGATCPSWTAATGRCARPRSVPRSTRRSRAARPTSSRSR
;
A
#
# COMPACT_ATOMS: atom_id res chain seq x y z
N MET A 1 -24.97 -13.58 0.63
CA MET A 1 -23.90 -13.86 1.60
C MET A 1 -22.69 -13.05 1.18
N THR A 2 -22.39 -11.95 1.86
CA THR A 2 -21.28 -11.07 1.51
C THR A 2 -20.08 -11.52 2.33
N ALA A 3 -19.12 -12.18 1.69
CA ALA A 3 -17.86 -12.52 2.35
C ALA A 3 -17.04 -11.24 2.47
N ASP A 4 -17.01 -10.67 3.68
CA ASP A 4 -16.24 -9.49 3.97
C ASP A 4 -14.77 -9.90 4.06
N TYR A 5 -14.01 -9.63 2.99
CA TYR A 5 -12.56 -9.85 2.92
C TYR A 5 -11.77 -8.82 3.72
N SER A 6 -12.45 -8.00 4.54
CA SER A 6 -11.78 -7.07 5.45
C SER A 6 -10.72 -7.82 6.26
N GLN A 7 -9.47 -7.40 6.09
CA GLN A 7 -8.26 -7.94 6.73
C GLN A 7 -7.53 -9.09 6.01
N ILE A 8 -7.96 -9.58 4.84
CA ILE A 8 -7.17 -10.60 4.11
C ILE A 8 -5.75 -10.11 3.77
N GLU A 9 -5.63 -8.84 3.41
CA GLU A 9 -4.35 -8.19 3.09
C GLU A 9 -3.39 -8.20 4.30
N MET A 10 -3.93 -7.97 5.50
CA MET A 10 -3.14 -7.98 6.73
C MET A 10 -2.75 -9.39 7.16
N ARG A 11 -3.62 -10.39 6.90
CA ARG A 11 -3.26 -11.80 7.11
C ARG A 11 -2.17 -12.26 6.14
N ILE A 12 -2.26 -11.84 4.88
CA ILE A 12 -1.21 -12.10 3.89
C ILE A 12 0.09 -11.43 4.34
N MET A 13 0.03 -10.17 4.79
CA MET A 13 1.21 -9.47 5.32
C MET A 13 1.83 -10.23 6.50
N ALA A 14 1.03 -10.62 7.50
CA ALA A 14 1.50 -11.39 8.64
C ALA A 14 2.16 -12.72 8.21
N HIS A 15 1.54 -13.43 7.26
CA HIS A 15 2.06 -14.69 6.74
C HIS A 15 3.38 -14.53 5.97
N LEU A 16 3.46 -13.56 5.05
CA LEU A 16 4.63 -13.35 4.20
C LEU A 16 5.80 -12.71 4.97
N SER A 17 5.49 -11.80 5.90
CA SER A 17 6.50 -11.20 6.77
C SER A 17 6.98 -12.12 7.88
N ARG A 18 6.19 -13.17 8.21
CA ARG A 18 6.40 -14.05 9.37
C ARG A 18 6.61 -13.27 10.67
N ASP A 19 6.01 -12.09 10.77
CA ASP A 19 6.19 -11.22 11.91
C ASP A 19 5.37 -11.75 13.09
N GLU A 20 6.07 -12.14 14.15
CA GLU A 20 5.47 -12.75 15.34
C GLU A 20 4.44 -11.84 16.01
N GLY A 21 4.67 -10.51 16.01
CA GLY A 21 3.75 -9.55 16.61
C GLY A 21 2.45 -9.41 15.85
N LEU A 22 2.49 -9.43 14.51
CA LEU A 22 1.29 -9.47 13.68
C LEU A 22 0.55 -10.82 13.79
N ILE A 23 1.29 -11.93 13.84
CA ILE A 23 0.71 -13.26 14.00
C ILE A 23 0.01 -13.38 15.36
N GLU A 24 0.64 -12.90 16.44
CA GLU A 24 0.06 -12.82 17.77
C GLU A 24 -1.23 -11.99 17.75
N ALA A 25 -1.21 -10.81 17.12
CA ALA A 25 -2.39 -9.95 17.00
C ALA A 25 -3.58 -10.66 16.35
N PHE A 26 -3.35 -11.52 15.36
CA PHE A 26 -4.40 -12.31 14.74
C PHE A 26 -4.86 -13.51 15.58
N ASN A 27 -3.97 -14.12 16.36
CA ASN A 27 -4.28 -15.28 17.18
C ASN A 27 -5.04 -14.93 18.46
N THR A 28 -4.83 -13.73 19.00
CA THR A 28 -5.54 -13.27 20.21
C THR A 28 -7.01 -12.92 19.94
N GLY A 29 -7.37 -12.66 18.68
CA GLY A 29 -8.74 -12.28 18.28
C GLY A 29 -9.11 -10.84 18.66
N GLU A 30 -8.15 -10.07 19.17
CA GLU A 30 -8.33 -8.64 19.44
C GLU A 30 -8.41 -7.82 18.14
N ASP A 31 -8.91 -6.59 18.23
CA ASP A 31 -8.86 -5.68 17.10
C ASP A 31 -7.40 -5.40 16.70
N LEU A 32 -7.01 -5.92 15.53
CA LEU A 32 -5.65 -5.82 15.00
C LEU A 32 -5.07 -4.40 15.10
N HIS A 33 -5.85 -3.39 14.68
CA HIS A 33 -5.34 -2.03 14.61
C HIS A 33 -5.19 -1.40 16.00
N SER A 34 -6.06 -1.76 16.95
CA SER A 34 -5.90 -1.37 18.35
C SER A 34 -4.70 -2.06 18.99
N PHE A 35 -4.52 -3.36 18.75
CA PHE A 35 -3.35 -4.09 19.25
C PHE A 35 -2.05 -3.49 18.72
N VAL A 36 -1.98 -3.28 17.40
CA VAL A 36 -0.84 -2.65 16.74
C VAL A 36 -0.62 -1.23 17.27
N ALA A 37 -1.68 -0.46 17.51
CA ALA A 37 -1.59 0.88 18.09
C ALA A 37 -1.01 0.86 19.51
N SER A 38 -1.54 -0.01 20.37
CA SER A 38 -1.04 -0.20 21.72
C SER A 38 0.46 -0.52 21.72
N ARG A 39 0.88 -1.45 20.86
CA ARG A 39 2.29 -1.86 20.76
C ARG A 39 3.19 -0.80 20.11
N ALA A 40 2.73 -0.10 19.08
CA ALA A 40 3.53 0.90 18.36
C ALA A 40 3.68 2.22 19.12
N PHE A 41 2.66 2.61 19.90
CA PHE A 41 2.65 3.86 20.66
C PHE A 41 2.90 3.67 22.16
N GLY A 42 3.01 2.42 22.63
CA GLY A 42 3.30 2.11 24.03
C GLY A 42 2.15 2.45 24.99
N VAL A 43 0.91 2.52 24.49
CA VAL A 43 -0.29 2.81 25.29
C VAL A 43 -1.05 1.52 25.62
N PRO A 44 -1.71 1.41 26.78
CA PRO A 44 -2.62 0.31 27.07
C PRO A 44 -3.73 0.16 26.01
N ILE A 45 -4.19 -1.07 25.75
CA ILE A 45 -5.21 -1.37 24.72
C ILE A 45 -6.52 -0.60 24.94
N ASP A 46 -6.88 -0.41 26.21
CA ASP A 46 -8.06 0.32 26.69
C ASP A 46 -7.92 1.84 26.57
N GLU A 47 -6.70 2.34 26.46
CA GLU A 47 -6.41 3.76 26.20
C GLU A 47 -6.24 4.07 24.69
N VAL A 48 -6.35 3.05 23.82
CA VAL A 48 -6.28 3.27 22.38
C VAL A 48 -7.52 4.02 21.91
N THR A 49 -7.32 5.30 21.58
CA THR A 49 -8.38 6.14 21.04
C THR A 49 -8.80 5.69 19.62
N PRO A 50 -10.07 5.94 19.22
CA PRO A 50 -10.53 5.66 17.85
C PRO A 50 -9.69 6.35 16.77
N GLU A 51 -9.15 7.54 17.06
CA GLU A 51 -8.30 8.27 16.12
C GLU A 51 -6.93 7.59 15.97
N LEU A 52 -6.33 7.12 17.09
CA LEU A 52 -5.09 6.37 17.05
C LEU A 52 -5.24 5.07 16.25
N ARG A 53 -6.35 4.36 16.48
CA ARG A 53 -6.70 3.16 15.71
C ARG A 53 -6.83 3.46 14.21
N ARG A 54 -7.52 4.55 13.85
CA ARG A 54 -7.68 4.98 12.44
C ARG A 54 -6.33 5.32 11.80
N ARG A 55 -5.44 5.98 12.53
CA ARG A 55 -4.09 6.35 12.11
C ARG A 55 -3.25 5.10 11.82
N VAL A 56 -3.25 4.13 12.72
CA VAL A 56 -2.56 2.84 12.57
C VAL A 56 -3.15 2.02 11.43
N LYS A 57 -4.48 2.03 11.27
CA LYS A 57 -5.13 1.41 10.12
C LYS A 57 -4.61 1.98 8.80
N ALA A 58 -4.62 3.31 8.66
CA ALA A 58 -4.11 3.97 7.46
C ALA A 58 -2.63 3.62 7.19
N MET A 59 -1.81 3.58 8.24
CA MET A 59 -0.40 3.20 8.14
C MET A 59 -0.21 1.74 7.73
N SER A 60 -0.90 0.79 8.37
CA SER A 60 -0.76 -0.65 8.10
C SER A 60 -1.06 -0.98 6.63
N TYR A 61 -2.16 -0.44 6.11
CA TYR A 61 -2.52 -0.60 4.70
C TYR A 61 -1.59 0.21 3.78
N GLY A 62 -1.23 1.44 4.16
CA GLY A 62 -0.28 2.24 3.40
C GLY A 62 1.05 1.53 3.20
N LEU A 63 1.63 0.98 4.27
CA LEU A 63 2.88 0.24 4.24
C LEU A 63 2.80 -1.02 3.38
N ALA A 64 1.68 -1.76 3.45
CA ALA A 64 1.47 -2.92 2.60
C ALA A 64 1.49 -2.58 1.09
N TYR A 65 1.09 -1.37 0.73
CA TYR A 65 1.12 -0.85 -0.63
C TYR A 65 2.34 0.01 -0.94
N GLY A 66 3.35 0.04 -0.06
CA GLY A 66 4.59 0.76 -0.29
C GLY A 66 4.47 2.29 -0.21
N LEU A 67 3.53 2.83 0.58
CA LEU A 67 3.51 4.26 0.90
C LEU A 67 4.84 4.69 1.53
N SER A 68 5.35 5.82 1.06
CA SER A 68 6.47 6.50 1.71
C SER A 68 6.00 7.35 2.89
N ALA A 69 6.93 7.79 3.75
CA ALA A 69 6.64 8.74 4.83
C ALA A 69 5.95 10.01 4.33
N TYR A 70 6.31 10.50 3.13
CA TYR A 70 5.62 11.62 2.49
C TYR A 70 4.17 11.27 2.11
N GLY A 71 3.92 10.09 1.51
CA GLY A 71 2.55 9.67 1.20
C GLY A 71 1.69 9.52 2.45
N LEU A 72 2.30 9.00 3.52
CA LEU A 72 1.64 8.83 4.81
C LEU A 72 1.35 10.19 5.47
N SER A 73 2.28 11.16 5.39
CA SER A 73 2.08 12.50 5.95
C SER A 73 0.88 13.21 5.32
N GLN A 74 0.68 13.05 4.01
CA GLN A 74 -0.50 13.60 3.32
C GLN A 74 -1.80 12.94 3.79
N GLN A 75 -1.80 11.62 3.99
CA GLN A 75 -2.99 10.89 4.40
C GLN A 75 -3.38 11.18 5.86
N LEU A 76 -2.39 11.33 6.73
CA LEU A 76 -2.58 11.61 8.15
C LEU A 76 -2.67 13.12 8.46
N LYS A 77 -2.36 13.99 7.49
CA LYS A 77 -2.31 15.46 7.64
C LYS A 77 -1.34 15.90 8.75
N ILE A 78 -0.16 15.30 8.76
CA ILE A 78 0.92 15.55 9.74
C ILE A 78 2.20 15.98 9.02
N SER A 79 3.23 16.37 9.76
CA SER A 79 4.55 16.66 9.16
C SER A 79 5.19 15.38 8.59
N THR A 80 6.10 15.55 7.64
CA THR A 80 6.83 14.41 7.07
C THR A 80 7.78 13.80 8.09
N GLU A 81 8.34 14.59 9.01
CA GLU A 81 9.15 14.07 10.12
C GLU A 81 8.31 13.18 11.04
N GLU A 82 7.13 13.65 11.48
CA GLU A 82 6.26 12.88 12.38
C GLU A 82 5.77 11.58 11.72
N ALA A 83 5.44 11.64 10.43
CA ALA A 83 5.08 10.43 9.67
C ALA A 83 6.22 9.41 9.65
N LYS A 84 7.46 9.88 9.50
CA LYS A 84 8.66 9.03 9.50
C LYS A 84 8.90 8.42 10.88
N GLU A 85 8.85 9.21 11.94
CA GLU A 85 9.00 8.72 13.32
C GLU A 85 8.02 7.61 13.65
N GLN A 86 6.77 7.74 13.19
CA GLN A 86 5.77 6.71 13.40
C GLN A 86 5.98 5.45 12.56
N MET A 87 6.45 5.60 11.32
CA MET A 87 6.88 4.45 10.53
C MET A 87 8.04 3.72 11.20
N ASP A 88 9.01 4.47 11.74
CA ASP A 88 10.17 3.90 12.42
C ASP A 88 9.75 3.19 13.72
N ALA A 89 8.84 3.78 14.51
CA ALA A 89 8.27 3.14 15.69
C ALA A 89 7.49 1.86 15.35
N TYR A 90 6.70 1.88 14.28
CA TYR A 90 6.03 0.69 13.76
C TYR A 90 7.04 -0.39 13.40
N PHE A 91 8.06 -0.07 12.60
CA PHE A 91 9.07 -1.04 12.17
C PHE A 91 10.00 -1.51 13.28
N ALA A 92 10.19 -0.72 14.33
CA ALA A 92 10.92 -1.15 15.52
C ALA A 92 10.20 -2.30 16.23
N ARG A 93 8.87 -2.31 16.19
CA ARG A 93 8.05 -3.36 16.80
C ARG A 93 7.73 -4.52 15.87
N PHE A 94 7.52 -4.22 14.58
CA PHE A 94 7.15 -5.16 13.52
C PHE A 94 8.31 -5.29 12.51
N GLY A 95 9.45 -5.79 12.99
CA GLY A 95 10.68 -5.89 12.20
C GLY A 95 10.56 -6.84 11.01
N GLY A 96 9.77 -7.90 11.12
CA GLY A 96 9.54 -8.86 10.02
C GLY A 96 8.87 -8.19 8.82
N VAL A 97 7.95 -7.25 9.09
CA VAL A 97 7.28 -6.46 8.05
C VAL A 97 8.29 -5.60 7.29
N ARG A 98 9.16 -4.90 8.02
CA ARG A 98 10.22 -4.06 7.42
C ARG A 98 11.11 -4.88 6.49
N ASP A 99 11.56 -6.04 6.98
CA ASP A 99 12.54 -6.87 6.29
C ASP A 99 11.91 -7.51 5.04
N TYR A 100 10.65 -7.96 5.14
CA TYR A 100 9.86 -8.42 4.01
C TYR A 100 9.68 -7.32 2.94
N LEU A 101 9.22 -6.13 3.32
CA LEU A 101 9.00 -5.04 2.35
C LEU A 101 10.31 -4.63 1.66
N ARG A 102 11.43 -4.60 2.38
CA ARG A 102 12.76 -4.35 1.80
C ARG A 102 13.16 -5.45 0.82
N ALA A 103 12.97 -6.72 1.18
CA ALA A 103 13.26 -7.85 0.31
C ALA A 103 12.44 -7.79 -0.99
N VAL A 104 11.15 -7.43 -0.92
CA VAL A 104 10.30 -7.26 -2.10
C VAL A 104 10.83 -6.15 -3.03
N VAL A 105 11.25 -5.01 -2.47
CA VAL A 105 11.82 -3.91 -3.27
C VAL A 105 13.15 -4.33 -3.92
N GLU A 106 14.03 -5.00 -3.18
CA GLU A 106 15.30 -5.49 -3.71
C GLU A 106 15.11 -6.55 -4.79
N GLN A 107 14.14 -7.46 -4.63
CA GLN A 107 13.80 -8.44 -5.65
C GLN A 107 13.26 -7.76 -6.91
N ALA A 108 12.35 -6.79 -6.76
CA ALA A 108 11.83 -6.02 -7.89
C ALA A 108 12.92 -5.23 -8.63
N ARG A 109 13.94 -4.75 -7.91
CA ARG A 109 15.11 -4.10 -8.51
C ARG A 109 15.94 -5.04 -9.38
N LYS A 110 16.11 -6.29 -8.94
CA LYS A 110 16.85 -7.33 -9.66
C LYS A 110 16.10 -7.85 -10.88
N ASP A 111 14.79 -8.07 -10.72
CA ASP A 111 13.97 -8.71 -11.75
C ASP A 111 13.42 -7.71 -12.78
N GLY A 112 13.33 -6.42 -12.43
CA GLY A 112 12.71 -5.39 -13.28
C GLY A 112 11.18 -5.46 -13.34
N TYR A 113 10.56 -6.36 -12.57
CA TYR A 113 9.11 -6.51 -12.41
C TYR A 113 8.76 -6.96 -10.98
N THR A 114 7.50 -6.80 -10.58
CA THR A 114 6.99 -7.33 -9.30
C THR A 114 6.07 -8.51 -9.58
N SER A 115 6.21 -9.61 -8.83
CA SER A 115 5.36 -10.80 -8.94
C SER A 115 4.46 -10.95 -7.72
N THR A 116 3.22 -11.37 -7.95
CA THR A 116 2.28 -11.76 -6.88
C THR A 116 2.53 -13.19 -6.41
N VAL A 117 1.99 -13.55 -5.24
CA VAL A 117 2.10 -14.91 -4.64
C VAL A 117 1.60 -16.01 -5.59
N LEU A 118 0.69 -15.69 -6.52
CA LEU A 118 0.13 -16.61 -7.51
C LEU A 118 0.80 -16.52 -8.89
N GLY A 119 1.97 -15.89 -8.99
CA GLY A 119 2.76 -15.86 -10.24
C GLY A 119 2.30 -14.84 -11.28
N GLY A 120 1.27 -14.03 -11.00
CA GLY A 120 0.92 -12.88 -11.85
C GLY A 120 1.94 -11.76 -11.66
N GLY A 121 2.77 -11.50 -12.67
CA GLY A 121 3.74 -10.41 -12.68
C GLY A 121 3.20 -9.15 -13.34
N ALA A 122 3.35 -8.00 -12.66
CA ALA A 122 3.20 -6.70 -13.30
C ALA A 122 4.57 -6.26 -13.80
N THR A 123 4.81 -6.41 -15.11
CA THR A 123 5.99 -5.83 -15.77
C THR A 123 5.93 -4.32 -15.66
N CYS A 124 7.01 -3.70 -15.17
CA CYS A 124 7.15 -2.25 -15.13
C CYS A 124 8.16 -1.80 -16.19
N PRO A 125 7.71 -1.35 -17.39
CA PRO A 125 8.62 -1.00 -18.48
C PRO A 125 9.47 0.25 -18.18
N SER A 126 9.03 1.08 -17.23
CA SER A 126 9.65 2.37 -16.87
C SER A 126 10.35 2.32 -15.50
N TRP A 127 10.83 1.14 -15.10
CA TRP A 127 11.50 0.97 -13.82
C TRP A 127 12.77 1.83 -13.75
N THR A 128 12.89 2.63 -12.69
CA THR A 128 14.10 3.41 -12.42
C THR A 128 14.77 2.90 -11.14
N ALA A 129 15.92 2.24 -11.29
CA ALA A 129 16.68 1.65 -10.18
C ALA A 129 17.04 2.68 -9.09
N ALA A 130 17.30 3.93 -9.48
CA ALA A 130 17.62 5.03 -8.57
C ALA A 130 16.50 5.40 -7.59
N THR A 131 15.23 5.25 -7.98
CA THR A 131 14.07 5.65 -7.17
C THR A 131 13.23 4.49 -6.65
N GLY A 132 13.47 3.26 -7.14
CA GLY A 132 12.70 2.07 -6.76
C GLY A 132 11.21 2.21 -7.09
N ARG A 133 10.88 2.97 -8.14
CA ARG A 133 9.50 3.25 -8.54
C ARG A 133 9.28 2.96 -10.01
N CYS A 134 8.06 2.52 -10.31
CA CYS A 134 7.55 2.48 -11.67
C CYS A 134 7.06 3.88 -12.05
N ALA A 135 7.65 4.50 -13.08
CA ALA A 135 7.19 5.81 -13.51
C ALA A 135 5.80 5.69 -14.14
N ARG A 136 4.84 6.51 -13.66
CA ARG A 136 3.52 6.62 -14.31
C ARG A 136 3.74 7.02 -15.78
N PRO A 137 3.07 6.37 -16.75
CA PRO A 137 3.17 6.80 -18.14
C PRO A 137 2.78 8.27 -18.21
N ARG A 138 3.65 9.10 -18.81
CA ARG A 138 3.35 10.51 -19.05
C ARG A 138 2.01 10.56 -19.76
N SER A 139 1.04 11.24 -19.15
CA SER A 139 -0.26 11.49 -19.78
C SER A 139 0.01 12.05 -21.17
N VAL A 140 -0.45 11.34 -22.20
CA VAL A 140 -0.34 11.81 -23.59
C VAL A 140 -0.98 13.21 -23.63
N PRO A 141 -0.25 14.26 -24.05
CA PRO A 141 -0.83 15.58 -24.14
C PRO A 141 -2.06 15.53 -25.06
N ARG A 142 -3.15 16.14 -24.58
CA ARG A 142 -4.50 16.08 -25.15
C ARG A 142 -4.65 16.85 -26.48
N SER A 143 -3.59 16.95 -27.30
CA SER A 143 -3.52 17.84 -28.47
C SER A 143 -3.55 17.16 -29.83
N THR A 144 -3.86 15.87 -29.93
CA THR A 144 -4.08 15.21 -31.22
C THR A 144 -5.41 14.47 -31.29
N ARG A 145 -6.51 15.18 -31.02
CA ARG A 145 -7.81 14.81 -31.58
C ARG A 145 -7.84 15.24 -33.04
N ARG A 146 -7.11 14.51 -33.90
CA ARG A 146 -7.18 14.67 -35.36
C ARG A 146 -8.62 14.46 -35.79
N SER A 147 -9.17 15.50 -36.39
CA SER A 147 -10.43 15.56 -37.12
C SER A 147 -10.58 14.35 -38.04
N ARG A 148 -11.49 13.43 -37.67
CA ARG A 148 -12.02 12.43 -38.61
C ARG A 148 -13.27 13.01 -39.26
N ALA A 149 -13.18 13.09 -40.58
CA ALA A 149 -14.08 13.66 -41.54
C ALA A 149 -15.55 13.28 -41.37
N ALA A 150 -16.40 14.23 -41.74
CA ALA A 150 -17.82 14.09 -41.97
C ALA A 150 -18.13 12.92 -42.91
N ARG A 151 -19.10 12.09 -42.54
CA ARG A 151 -19.77 11.15 -43.45
C ARG A 151 -20.93 11.89 -44.12
N PRO A 152 -21.08 11.85 -45.46
CA PRO A 152 -22.26 12.40 -46.10
C PRO A 152 -23.46 11.47 -45.88
N THR A 153 -24.57 12.06 -45.44
CA THR A 153 -25.89 11.43 -45.38
C THR A 153 -26.45 11.32 -46.80
N SER A 154 -26.54 10.12 -47.35
CA SER A 154 -27.32 9.87 -48.56
C SER A 154 -28.78 9.64 -48.18
N SER A 155 -29.62 10.63 -48.49
CA SER A 155 -31.06 10.50 -48.59
C SER A 155 -31.44 9.53 -49.70
N ARG A 156 -32.26 8.52 -49.40
CA ARG A 156 -33.01 7.76 -50.41
C ARG A 156 -34.43 7.54 -49.92
N SER A 157 -35.36 8.23 -50.56
CA SER A 157 -36.80 7.98 -50.51
C SER A 157 -37.30 7.94 -51.94
N ARG A 158 -38.00 6.84 -52.25
CA ARG A 158 -38.68 6.45 -53.51
C ARG A 158 -37.79 5.87 -54.61
#